data_AF-A0A852BDC9-F1
#
_entry.id   AF-A0A852BDC9-F1
#
_cell.length_a   1.000
_cell.length_b   1.000
_cell.length_c   1.000
_cell.angle_alpha   90.00
_cell.angle_beta   90.00
_cell.angle_gamma   90.00
#
_symmetry.space_group_name_H-M   'P 1'
#
loop_
_entity.id
_entity.type
_entity.pdbx_description
1 polymer ?
#
loop_
_entity_poly.entity_id
_entity_poly.type
_entity_poly.pdbx_seq_one_letter_code
_entity_poly.pdbx_strand_id
1 'polypeptide(L)'
;LFDAVNCLAKENARLLVLGRKHMLVNSSNWKREIMKEMQNKAEFFFAENISEDDAFLLYATLRSGKHCRFVTRDFLRDHKACLSDSLTRHLFRKWQRGHQIVFFPSAEGRSINFLPAFRYDCVVQTTGDTWHIPYKDVFEEKYSYQVPRKWLCIQQK
;
A
#
# COMPACT_ATOMS: atom_id res chain seq x y z
N LEU A 1 8.95 -10.30 4.62
CA LEU A 1 8.02 -10.03 5.73
C LEU A 1 8.78 -9.57 6.97
N PHE A 2 9.72 -10.38 7.46
CA PHE A 2 10.56 -10.06 8.63
C PHE A 2 11.16 -8.65 8.61
N ASP A 3 11.84 -8.28 7.51
CA ASP A 3 12.47 -6.96 7.40
C ASP A 3 11.45 -5.81 7.42
N ALA A 4 10.25 -6.03 6.87
CA ALA A 4 9.19 -5.03 6.86
C ALA A 4 8.66 -4.79 8.27
N VAL A 5 8.39 -5.87 9.03
CA VAL A 5 7.97 -5.79 10.44
C VAL A 5 9.06 -5.10 11.27
N ASN A 6 10.32 -5.48 11.11
CA ASN A 6 11.44 -4.88 11.84
C ASN A 6 11.67 -3.40 11.52
N CYS A 7 11.46 -3.00 10.27
CA CYS A 7 11.58 -1.61 9.87
C CYS A 7 10.42 -0.78 10.43
N LEU A 8 9.17 -1.23 10.24
CA LEU A 8 7.99 -0.49 10.68
C LEU A 8 7.82 -0.44 12.20
N ALA A 9 8.26 -1.49 12.92
CA ALA A 9 8.16 -1.53 14.37
C ALA A 9 9.05 -0.47 15.05
N LYS A 10 10.15 -0.06 14.40
CA LYS A 10 11.03 1.01 14.89
C LYS A 10 10.35 2.38 14.90
N GLU A 11 9.31 2.58 14.10
CA GLU A 11 8.61 3.85 13.98
C GLU A 11 7.52 4.05 15.06
N ASN A 12 7.49 3.20 16.11
CA ASN A 12 6.43 3.17 17.15
C ASN A 12 5.00 3.06 16.57
N ALA A 13 4.86 2.49 15.37
CA ALA A 13 3.57 2.24 14.75
C ALA A 13 2.89 1.02 15.38
N ARG A 14 1.56 1.04 15.50
CA ARG A 14 0.76 -0.15 15.77
C ARG A 14 0.67 -0.98 14.49
N LEU A 15 1.16 -2.22 14.53
CA LEU A 15 1.28 -3.08 13.36
C LEU A 15 0.33 -4.27 13.47
N LEU A 16 -0.43 -4.50 12.40
CA LEU A 16 -1.19 -5.71 12.17
C LEU A 16 -0.65 -6.41 10.92
N VAL A 17 -0.23 -7.65 11.06
CA VAL A 17 0.18 -8.52 9.97
C VAL A 17 -0.95 -9.50 9.67
N LEU A 18 -1.48 -9.41 8.45
CA LEU A 18 -2.41 -10.40 7.92
C LEU A 18 -1.60 -11.50 7.23
N GLY A 19 -1.72 -12.71 7.76
CA GLY A 19 -1.04 -13.88 7.26
C GLY A 19 -2.00 -15.04 7.00
N ARG A 20 -1.42 -16.19 6.70
CA ARG A 20 -2.11 -17.44 6.37
C ARG A 20 -1.74 -18.53 7.36
N LYS A 21 -2.66 -19.44 7.67
CA LYS A 21 -2.37 -20.56 8.59
C LYS A 21 -1.16 -21.40 8.18
N HIS A 22 -0.87 -21.55 6.89
CA HIS A 22 0.34 -22.28 6.46
C HIS A 22 1.65 -21.62 6.94
N MET A 23 1.64 -20.33 7.28
CA MET A 23 2.81 -19.61 7.82
C MET A 23 3.15 -20.05 9.25
N LEU A 24 2.22 -20.71 9.95
CA LEU A 24 2.45 -21.26 11.28
C LEU A 24 3.17 -22.63 11.23
N VAL A 25 3.17 -23.28 10.06
CA VAL A 25 3.83 -24.56 9.86
C VAL A 25 5.31 -24.31 9.57
N ASN A 26 6.18 -24.93 10.39
CA ASN A 26 7.62 -24.76 10.25
C ASN A 26 8.08 -25.28 8.88
N SER A 27 8.66 -24.39 8.07
CA SER A 27 9.11 -24.68 6.71
C SER A 27 10.35 -23.84 6.37
N SER A 28 10.95 -24.06 5.20
CA SER A 28 12.08 -23.27 4.72
C SER A 28 11.77 -21.77 4.65
N ASN A 29 10.53 -21.41 4.29
CA ASN A 29 10.07 -20.03 4.17
C ASN A 29 9.50 -19.47 5.49
N TRP A 30 9.04 -20.34 6.40
CA TRP A 30 8.39 -19.95 7.66
C TRP A 30 9.04 -20.65 8.84
N LYS A 31 10.13 -20.08 9.34
CA LYS A 31 10.80 -20.59 10.55
C LYS A 31 10.04 -20.16 11.79
N ARG A 32 9.71 -21.11 12.67
CA ARG A 32 8.96 -20.87 13.91
C ARG A 32 9.57 -19.76 14.77
N GLU A 33 10.90 -19.73 14.92
CA GLU A 33 11.55 -18.72 15.76
C GLU A 33 11.48 -17.31 15.18
N ILE A 34 11.58 -17.17 13.86
CA ILE A 34 11.39 -15.89 13.17
C ILE A 34 9.93 -15.43 13.33
N MET A 35 8.97 -16.35 13.24
CA MET A 35 7.54 -16.02 13.43
C MET A 35 7.26 -15.50 14.84
N LYS A 36 7.78 -16.17 15.88
CA LYS A 36 7.66 -15.70 17.27
C LYS A 36 8.29 -14.32 17.46
N GLU A 37 9.46 -14.08 16.86
CA GLU A 37 10.12 -12.79 16.94
C GLU A 37 9.26 -11.67 16.34
N MET A 38 8.62 -11.91 15.18
CA MET A 38 7.72 -10.95 14.57
C MET A 38 6.45 -10.73 15.42
N GLN A 39 5.88 -11.78 16.00
CA GLN A 39 4.69 -11.68 16.86
C GLN A 39 4.93 -10.87 18.15
N ASN A 40 6.18 -10.75 18.60
CA ASN A 40 6.54 -9.85 19.70
C ASN A 40 6.56 -8.37 19.29
N LYS A 41 6.54 -8.07 17.99
CA LYS A 41 6.69 -6.72 17.43
C LYS A 41 5.42 -6.21 16.74
N ALA A 42 4.49 -7.11 16.41
CA ALA A 42 3.26 -6.80 15.69
C ALA A 42 2.15 -7.77 16.08
N GLU A 43 0.90 -7.32 16.00
CA GLU A 43 -0.27 -8.18 16.09
C GLU A 43 -0.39 -9.02 14.79
N PHE A 44 -0.82 -10.27 14.90
CA PHE A 44 -1.00 -11.16 13.75
C PHE A 44 -2.42 -11.69 13.69
N PHE A 45 -2.98 -11.73 12.49
CA PHE A 45 -4.20 -12.47 12.18
C PHE A 45 -3.90 -13.45 11.05
N PHE A 46 -4.14 -14.74 11.28
CA PHE A 46 -3.91 -15.78 10.27
C PHE A 46 -5.25 -16.26 9.70
N ALA A 47 -5.54 -15.85 8.47
CA ALA A 47 -6.68 -16.34 7.71
C ALA A 47 -6.47 -17.81 7.28
N GLU A 48 -7.56 -18.48 6.94
CA GLU A 48 -7.52 -19.78 6.24
C GLU A 48 -6.68 -19.70 4.97
N ASN A 49 -6.22 -20.81 4.42
CA ASN A 49 -5.39 -20.81 3.19
C ASN A 49 -6.25 -20.69 1.91
N ILE A 50 -7.15 -19.70 1.83
CA ILE A 50 -8.12 -19.50 0.71
C ILE A 50 -7.94 -18.14 0.03
N SER A 51 -7.99 -18.02 -1.29
CA SER A 51 -7.47 -16.88 -2.08
C SER A 51 -7.97 -15.42 -1.80
N GLU A 52 -8.72 -15.13 -0.73
CA GLU A 52 -9.36 -13.84 -0.43
C GLU A 52 -8.73 -13.05 0.74
N ASP A 53 -7.41 -12.82 0.74
CA ASP A 53 -6.76 -12.02 1.81
C ASP A 53 -7.07 -10.52 1.72
N ASP A 54 -7.31 -10.03 0.52
CA ASP A 54 -7.46 -8.60 0.26
C ASP A 54 -8.68 -8.01 0.98
N ALA A 55 -9.73 -8.80 1.20
CA ALA A 55 -10.91 -8.39 1.96
C ALA A 55 -10.56 -8.05 3.42
N PHE A 56 -9.75 -8.87 4.08
CA PHE A 56 -9.29 -8.61 5.45
C PHE A 56 -8.40 -7.36 5.51
N LEU A 57 -7.54 -7.18 4.51
CA LEU A 57 -6.68 -6.00 4.41
C LEU A 57 -7.49 -4.71 4.27
N LEU A 58 -8.44 -4.70 3.34
CA LEU A 58 -9.35 -3.58 3.11
C LEU A 58 -10.16 -3.27 4.37
N TYR A 59 -10.77 -4.31 4.97
CA TYR A 59 -11.58 -4.16 6.18
C TYR A 59 -10.77 -3.60 7.35
N ALA A 60 -9.62 -4.21 7.67
CA ALA A 60 -8.80 -3.78 8.80
C ALA A 60 -8.30 -2.33 8.63
N THR A 61 -7.91 -1.96 7.41
CA THR A 61 -7.41 -0.61 7.12
C THR A 61 -8.53 0.43 7.24
N LEU A 62 -9.69 0.18 6.60
CA LEU A 62 -10.83 1.10 6.63
C LEU A 62 -11.41 1.23 8.04
N ARG A 63 -11.53 0.11 8.78
CA ARG A 63 -12.06 0.09 10.14
C ARG A 63 -11.15 0.80 11.14
N SER A 64 -9.83 0.74 10.94
CA SER A 64 -8.85 1.47 11.76
C SER A 64 -8.92 2.99 11.55
N GLY A 65 -9.47 3.44 10.41
CA GLY A 65 -9.76 4.84 10.12
C GLY A 65 -8.72 5.53 9.24
N LYS A 66 -8.95 6.82 8.96
CA LYS A 66 -8.21 7.62 7.96
C LYS A 66 -6.69 7.73 8.16
N HIS A 67 -6.21 7.49 9.38
CA HIS A 67 -4.78 7.55 9.69
C HIS A 67 -4.06 6.23 9.37
N CYS A 68 -4.81 5.13 9.24
CA CYS A 68 -4.26 3.81 8.99
C CYS A 68 -3.70 3.74 7.57
N ARG A 69 -2.58 3.04 7.42
CA ARG A 69 -1.94 2.80 6.13
C ARG A 69 -1.74 1.30 5.95
N PHE A 70 -1.60 0.86 4.71
CA PHE A 70 -1.46 -0.54 4.40
C PHE A 70 -0.31 -0.81 3.43
N VAL A 71 0.23 -2.02 3.51
CA VAL A 71 1.32 -2.48 2.65
C VAL A 71 0.85 -3.74 1.94
N THR A 72 0.81 -3.71 0.61
CA THR A 72 0.55 -4.89 -0.22
C THR A 72 1.26 -4.72 -1.57
N ARG A 73 1.61 -5.85 -2.19
CA ARG A 73 2.09 -5.89 -3.57
C ARG A 73 0.95 -5.94 -4.58
N ASP A 74 -0.27 -6.26 -4.14
CA ASP A 74 -1.43 -6.28 -5.02
C ASP A 74 -1.85 -4.85 -5.40
N PHE A 75 -2.27 -4.71 -6.65
CA PHE A 75 -2.83 -3.47 -7.17
C PHE A 75 -4.32 -3.31 -6.80
N LEU A 76 -4.94 -4.32 -6.17
CA LEU A 76 -6.35 -4.43 -5.81
C LEU A 76 -7.26 -4.23 -7.03
N ARG A 77 -6.87 -4.81 -8.18
CA ARG A 77 -7.52 -4.58 -9.48
C ARG A 77 -8.95 -5.12 -9.49
N ASP A 78 -9.15 -6.33 -8.98
CA ASP A 78 -10.45 -7.00 -9.02
C ASP A 78 -11.45 -6.28 -8.11
N HIS A 79 -11.01 -5.85 -6.92
CA HIS A 79 -11.82 -5.03 -6.03
C HIS A 79 -12.25 -3.69 -6.64
N LYS A 80 -11.39 -3.04 -7.45
CA LYS A 80 -11.76 -1.83 -8.19
C LYS A 80 -12.82 -2.10 -9.26
N ALA A 81 -12.73 -3.26 -9.92
CA ALA A 81 -13.64 -3.64 -11.00
C ALA A 81 -15.05 -3.98 -10.46
N CYS A 82 -15.14 -4.50 -9.23
CA CYS A 82 -16.41 -4.80 -8.57
C CYS A 82 -17.19 -3.56 -8.10
N LEU A 83 -16.57 -2.37 -8.05
CA LEU A 83 -17.24 -1.13 -7.68
C LEU A 83 -18.02 -0.58 -8.88
N SER A 84 -19.35 -0.65 -8.82
CA SER A 84 -20.24 -0.28 -9.93
C SER A 84 -20.26 1.23 -10.21
N ASP A 85 -20.31 2.05 -9.16
CA ASP A 85 -20.50 3.49 -9.31
C ASP A 85 -19.16 4.23 -9.54
N SER A 86 -19.20 5.30 -10.34
CA SER A 86 -18.01 6.07 -10.73
C SER A 86 -17.40 6.85 -9.56
N LEU A 87 -18.24 7.34 -8.64
CA LEU A 87 -17.82 8.13 -7.50
C LEU A 87 -17.02 7.30 -6.49
N THR A 88 -17.54 6.14 -6.08
CA THR A 88 -16.87 5.20 -5.17
C THR A 88 -15.60 4.66 -5.80
N ARG A 89 -15.58 4.36 -7.12
CA ARG A 89 -14.33 4.04 -7.82
C ARG A 89 -13.31 5.15 -7.71
N HIS A 90 -13.72 6.40 -7.90
CA HIS A 90 -12.83 7.56 -7.76
C HIS A 90 -12.31 7.70 -6.32
N LEU A 91 -13.21 7.61 -5.33
CA LEU A 91 -12.87 7.69 -3.90
C LEU A 91 -11.95 6.55 -3.46
N PHE A 92 -12.19 5.32 -3.92
CA PHE A 92 -11.34 4.17 -3.63
C PHE A 92 -9.94 4.36 -4.20
N ARG A 93 -9.82 4.84 -5.45
CA ARG A 93 -8.51 5.13 -6.05
C ARG A 93 -7.78 6.23 -5.29
N LYS A 94 -8.48 7.28 -4.85
CA LYS A 94 -7.92 8.35 -4.00
C LYS A 94 -7.47 7.83 -2.64
N TRP A 95 -8.30 7.02 -1.99
CA TRP A 95 -7.98 6.35 -0.74
C TRP A 95 -6.73 5.49 -0.89
N GLN A 96 -6.68 4.61 -1.89
CA GLN A 96 -5.52 3.74 -2.14
C GLN A 96 -4.23 4.55 -2.32
N ARG A 97 -4.22 5.60 -3.15
CA ARG A 97 -3.02 6.44 -3.35
C ARG A 97 -2.56 7.13 -2.06
N GLY A 98 -3.49 7.49 -1.17
CA GLY A 98 -3.19 8.15 0.10
C GLY A 98 -2.85 7.20 1.26
N HIS A 99 -3.18 5.91 1.16
CA HIS A 99 -3.06 4.96 2.28
C HIS A 99 -2.16 3.76 1.97
N GLN A 100 -1.92 3.42 0.70
CA GLN A 100 -1.00 2.35 0.30
C GLN A 100 0.45 2.85 0.40
N ILE A 101 1.24 2.24 1.27
CA ILE A 101 2.68 2.47 1.36
C ILE A 101 3.36 1.50 0.40
N VAL A 102 4.18 2.08 -0.47
CA VAL A 102 4.98 1.34 -1.45
C VAL A 102 6.36 1.15 -0.86
N PHE A 103 6.93 -0.03 -1.07
CA PHE A 103 8.27 -0.34 -0.60
C PHE A 103 9.15 -0.86 -1.73
N PHE A 104 10.43 -0.53 -1.64
CA PHE A 104 11.46 -1.01 -2.54
C PHE A 104 12.60 -1.62 -1.72
N PRO A 105 13.25 -2.70 -2.22
CA PRO A 105 14.51 -3.13 -1.66
C PRO A 105 15.50 -1.98 -1.76
N SER A 106 16.27 -1.75 -0.70
CA SER A 106 17.45 -0.89 -0.74
C SER A 106 18.42 -1.37 -1.81
N ALA A 107 19.16 -0.43 -2.42
CA ALA A 107 20.22 -0.73 -3.38
C ALA A 107 21.28 -1.69 -2.81
N GLU A 108 21.46 -1.71 -1.48
CA GLU A 108 22.37 -2.62 -0.77
C GLU A 108 21.70 -3.93 -0.31
N GLY A 109 20.42 -4.12 -0.60
CA GLY A 109 19.65 -5.34 -0.27
C GLY A 109 19.37 -5.56 1.23
N ARG A 110 19.86 -4.70 2.11
CA ARG A 110 19.80 -4.88 3.58
C ARG A 110 18.61 -4.21 4.28
N SER A 111 17.94 -3.28 3.61
CA SER A 111 16.83 -2.53 4.20
C SER A 111 15.67 -2.35 3.23
N ILE A 112 14.47 -2.16 3.78
CA ILE A 112 13.27 -1.82 3.03
C ILE A 112 13.02 -0.33 3.19
N ASN A 113 12.92 0.39 2.08
CA ASN A 113 12.54 1.79 2.10
C ASN A 113 11.05 1.92 1.83
N PHE A 114 10.32 2.51 2.77
CA PHE A 114 8.91 2.86 2.62
C PHE A 114 8.79 4.28 2.11
N LEU A 115 8.06 4.49 1.01
CA LEU A 115 7.74 5.83 0.56
C LEU A 115 6.49 6.34 1.30
N PRO A 116 6.55 7.52 1.93
CA PRO A 116 5.37 8.08 2.56
C PRO A 116 4.29 8.36 1.50
N ALA A 117 3.03 8.17 1.89
CA ALA A 117 1.92 8.59 1.05
C ALA A 117 1.97 10.11 0.84
N PHE A 118 1.67 10.55 -0.38
CA PHE A 118 1.67 11.98 -0.72
C PHE A 118 0.59 12.73 0.07
N ARG A 119 0.91 13.96 0.48
CA ARG A 119 -0.06 14.86 1.16
C ARG A 119 -1.11 15.44 0.20
N TYR A 120 -0.88 15.30 -1.10
CA TYR A 120 -1.74 15.75 -2.19
C TYR A 120 -2.03 14.58 -3.13
N ASP A 121 -3.13 14.67 -3.86
CA ASP A 121 -3.53 13.64 -4.82
C ASP A 121 -2.83 13.88 -6.17
N CYS A 122 -2.01 12.92 -6.63
CA CYS A 122 -1.30 13.01 -7.89
C CYS A 122 -2.20 12.57 -9.06
N VAL A 123 -3.19 13.41 -9.37
CA VAL A 123 -4.15 13.25 -10.47
C VAL A 123 -4.32 14.56 -11.22
N VAL A 124 -4.92 14.48 -12.41
CA VAL A 124 -5.43 15.67 -13.09
C VAL A 124 -6.43 16.36 -12.18
N GLN A 125 -6.21 17.65 -11.92
CA GLN A 125 -7.02 18.47 -11.02
C GLN A 125 -7.26 19.84 -11.64
N THR A 126 -8.42 20.44 -11.36
CA THR A 126 -8.79 21.76 -11.86
C THR A 126 -9.60 22.53 -10.82
N THR A 127 -9.40 23.86 -10.79
CA THR A 127 -10.26 24.81 -10.05
C THR A 127 -11.24 25.53 -10.98
N GLY A 128 -11.30 25.14 -12.25
CA GLY A 128 -12.04 25.82 -13.32
C GLY A 128 -11.11 26.70 -14.16
N ASP A 129 -10.47 27.67 -13.53
CA ASP A 129 -9.54 28.63 -14.12
C ASP A 129 -8.09 28.12 -14.20
N THR A 130 -7.75 27.11 -13.40
CA THR A 130 -6.44 26.44 -13.42
C THR A 130 -6.57 24.93 -13.65
N TRP A 131 -5.58 24.35 -14.32
CA TRP A 131 -5.42 22.92 -14.50
C TRP A 131 -4.01 22.51 -14.08
N HIS A 132 -3.92 21.43 -13.31
CA HIS A 132 -2.66 20.78 -12.97
C HIS A 132 -2.69 19.34 -13.46
N ILE A 133 -1.80 19.01 -14.39
CA ILE A 133 -1.74 17.71 -15.07
C ILE A 133 -0.40 17.06 -14.74
N PRO A 134 -0.38 15.96 -13.95
CA PRO A 134 0.85 15.24 -13.65
C PRO A 134 1.32 14.43 -14.87
N TYR A 135 2.61 14.46 -15.18
CA TYR A 135 3.18 13.77 -16.34
C TYR A 135 4.57 13.18 -16.07
N LYS A 136 4.95 12.16 -16.86
CA LYS A 136 6.29 11.56 -16.87
C LYS A 136 6.98 11.93 -18.19
N ASP A 137 8.27 12.25 -18.16
CA ASP A 137 9.03 12.53 -19.40
C ASP A 137 9.37 11.26 -20.18
N VAL A 138 9.40 10.13 -19.47
CA VAL A 138 9.77 8.83 -20.03
C VAL A 138 8.55 7.92 -19.96
N PHE A 139 8.30 7.23 -21.07
CA PHE A 139 7.31 6.17 -21.10
C PHE A 139 7.84 4.95 -20.34
N GLU A 140 7.06 4.47 -19.38
CA GLU A 140 7.34 3.22 -18.66
C GLU A 140 6.33 2.16 -19.12
N GLU A 141 6.80 1.08 -19.73
CA GLU A 141 5.94 -0.05 -20.17
C GLU A 141 5.28 -0.79 -19.01
N LYS A 142 5.88 -0.74 -17.81
CA LYS A 142 5.40 -1.48 -16.64
C LYS A 142 4.61 -0.56 -15.70
N TYR A 143 3.50 -1.07 -15.19
CA TYR A 143 2.76 -0.42 -14.11
C TYR A 143 3.67 -0.20 -12.91
N SER A 144 3.96 1.07 -12.64
CA SER A 144 4.79 1.51 -11.52
C SER A 144 3.92 2.16 -10.46
N TYR A 145 4.18 1.83 -9.20
CA TYR A 145 3.63 2.56 -8.06
C TYR A 145 4.24 3.97 -7.91
N GLN A 146 5.26 4.30 -8.70
CA GLN A 146 5.85 5.64 -8.71
C GLN A 146 4.90 6.62 -9.40
N VAL A 147 4.37 7.55 -8.62
CA VAL A 147 3.57 8.66 -9.14
C VAL A 147 4.47 9.65 -9.89
N PRO A 148 3.93 10.33 -10.92
CA PRO A 148 4.65 11.41 -11.59
C PRO A 148 5.06 12.52 -10.62
N ARG A 149 6.26 13.09 -10.82
CA ARG A 149 6.77 14.22 -10.03
C ARG A 149 6.67 15.56 -10.74
N LYS A 150 6.50 15.55 -12.06
CA LYS A 150 6.36 16.76 -12.87
C LYS A 150 4.88 17.07 -13.11
N TRP A 151 4.60 18.35 -13.18
CA TRP A 151 3.26 18.90 -13.32
C TRP A 151 3.25 19.97 -14.40
N LEU A 152 2.31 19.85 -15.32
CA LEU A 152 1.96 20.94 -16.22
C LEU A 152 0.90 21.79 -15.51
N CYS A 153 1.20 23.08 -15.32
CA CYS A 153 0.27 24.06 -14.78
C CYS A 153 -0.23 24.94 -15.93
N ILE A 154 -1.55 25.02 -16.10
CA ILE A 154 -2.22 25.86 -17.07
C ILE A 154 -3.14 26.79 -16.29
N GLN A 155 -3.02 28.09 -16.52
CA GLN A 155 -3.84 29.11 -15.85
C GLN A 155 -4.40 30.06 -16.91
N GLN A 156 -5.71 30.31 -16.83
CA GLN A 156 -6.35 31.35 -17.63
C GLN A 156 -5.81 32.72 -17.17
N LYS A 157 -5.39 33.55 -18.13
CA LYS A 157 -4.97 34.93 -17.86
C LYS A 157 -6.17 35.83 -17.59
#